data_AF-A0A7C7KFT3-F1
#
_entry.id   AF-A0A7C7KFT3-F1
#
_cell.length_a   1.000
_cell.length_b   1.000
_cell.length_c   1.000
_cell.angle_alpha   90.00
_cell.angle_beta   90.00
_cell.angle_gamma   90.00
#
_symmetry.space_group_name_H-M   'P 1'
#
loop_
_entity.id
_entity.type
_entity.pdbx_description
1 polymer ?
#
loop_
_entity_poly.entity_id
_entity_poly.type
_entity_poly.pdbx_seq_one_letter_code
_entity_poly.pdbx_strand_id
1 'polypeptide(L)'
;MRNSGLLSSLRQPCLLLGTITTLTAILGSQIAAQEDSDTYKIRAVLVDEGPTLDGSLEDAVWQLGALVDMFVQQEPDEGSPATERTEVR
;
A
#
# COMPACT_ATOMS: atom_id res chain seq x y z
N MET A 1 -16.27 65.14 18.65
CA MET A 1 -15.34 64.99 17.51
C MET A 1 -15.51 63.57 16.96
N ARG A 2 -15.86 63.46 15.66
CA ARG A 2 -15.63 62.36 14.67
C ARG A 2 -15.27 60.97 15.23
N ASN A 3 -15.84 59.84 14.82
CA ASN A 3 -16.35 59.38 13.51
C ASN A 3 -17.02 58.01 13.79
N SER A 4 -18.22 57.70 13.29
CA SER A 4 -18.48 57.05 12.00
C SER A 4 -18.08 55.57 11.93
N GLY A 5 -19.03 54.69 11.56
CA GLY A 5 -18.76 53.29 11.21
C GLY A 5 -19.81 52.33 11.77
N LEU A 6 -21.03 52.29 11.23
CA LEU A 6 -21.44 51.45 10.10
C LEU A 6 -21.63 49.96 10.50
N LEU A 7 -22.81 49.45 10.15
CA LEU A 7 -23.18 48.02 9.99
C LEU A 7 -23.78 47.30 11.19
N SER A 8 -25.07 47.56 11.37
CA SER A 8 -26.04 46.47 11.57
C SER A 8 -25.92 45.45 10.43
N SER A 9 -25.35 44.28 10.68
CA SER A 9 -25.72 43.08 9.94
C SER A 9 -25.35 41.79 10.68
N LEU A 10 -26.29 40.86 10.59
CA LEU A 10 -26.17 39.42 10.83
C LEU A 10 -26.06 38.91 12.27
N ARG A 11 -27.25 38.58 12.80
CA ARG A 11 -27.46 37.41 13.65
C ARG A 11 -26.86 36.18 12.95
N GLN A 12 -25.94 35.47 13.60
CA GLN A 12 -25.74 34.00 13.62
C GLN A 12 -24.25 33.63 13.83
N PRO A 13 -23.84 33.30 15.07
CA PRO A 13 -22.63 32.52 15.28
C PRO A 13 -22.90 31.35 16.24
N CYS A 14 -23.78 30.41 15.88
CA CYS A 14 -23.96 29.18 16.65
C CYS A 14 -23.67 27.88 15.86
N LEU A 15 -23.16 27.96 14.63
CA LEU A 15 -22.97 26.78 13.77
C LEU A 15 -21.52 26.51 13.33
N LEU A 16 -20.52 26.97 14.09
CA LEU A 16 -19.11 26.75 13.72
C LEU A 16 -18.27 25.91 14.70
N LEU A 17 -18.81 25.52 15.87
CA LEU A 17 -18.07 24.65 16.81
C LEU A 17 -18.45 23.16 16.73
N GLY A 18 -19.61 22.81 16.15
CA GLY A 18 -20.08 21.42 16.10
C GLY A 18 -19.44 20.56 15.01
N THR A 19 -18.76 21.16 14.03
CA THR A 19 -18.23 20.47 12.85
C THR A 19 -16.77 20.01 12.99
N ILE A 20 -16.03 20.50 13.98
CA ILE A 20 -14.60 20.16 14.14
C ILE A 20 -14.41 18.83 14.88
N THR A 21 -15.32 18.45 15.79
CA THR A 21 -15.20 17.22 16.59
C THR A 21 -15.55 15.95 15.81
N THR A 22 -16.30 16.05 14.71
CA THR A 22 -16.67 14.86 13.91
C THR A 22 -15.59 14.47 12.90
N LEU A 23 -14.70 15.40 12.49
CA LEU A 23 -13.67 15.10 11.50
C LEU A 23 -12.48 14.30 12.07
N THR A 24 -12.23 14.36 13.38
CA THR A 24 -11.10 13.65 14.02
C THR A 24 -11.34 12.14 14.16
N ALA A 25 -12.59 11.68 14.23
CA ALA A 25 -12.90 10.25 14.40
C ALA A 25 -12.64 9.41 13.14
N ILE A 26 -12.66 10.03 11.94
CA ILE A 26 -12.47 9.33 10.67
C ILE A 26 -10.98 8.96 10.43
N LEU A 27 -10.04 9.67 11.07
CA LEU A 27 -8.59 9.44 10.90
C LEU A 27 -8.04 8.28 11.76
N GLY A 28 -8.74 7.88 12.83
CA GLY A 28 -8.25 6.86 13.79
C GLY A 28 -8.44 5.40 13.34
N SER A 29 -9.34 5.15 12.38
CA SER A 29 -9.76 3.81 11.96
C SER A 29 -8.72 3.05 11.11
N GLN A 30 -7.67 3.74 10.66
CA GLN A 30 -6.78 3.22 9.61
C GLN A 30 -5.64 2.33 10.14
N ILE A 31 -5.46 2.25 11.47
CA ILE A 31 -4.25 1.62 12.07
C ILE A 31 -4.41 0.11 12.28
N ALA A 32 -5.63 -0.43 12.28
CA ALA A 32 -5.89 -1.84 12.65
C ALA A 32 -5.86 -2.84 11.49
N ALA A 33 -5.73 -2.40 10.24
CA ALA A 33 -5.83 -3.28 9.06
C ALA A 33 -4.52 -3.93 8.61
N GLN A 34 -3.40 -3.68 9.32
CA GLN A 34 -2.13 -4.34 9.02
C GLN A 34 -1.95 -5.55 9.92
N GLU A 35 -2.85 -6.53 9.76
CA GLU A 35 -2.60 -7.87 10.26
C GLU A 35 -1.42 -8.43 9.45
N ASP A 36 -0.35 -8.83 10.14
CA ASP A 36 0.75 -9.60 9.55
C ASP A 36 0.18 -10.97 9.20
N SER A 37 -0.52 -11.07 8.06
CA SER A 37 -0.91 -12.35 7.50
C SER A 37 0.36 -13.18 7.31
N ASP A 38 0.28 -14.50 7.55
CA ASP A 38 1.33 -15.50 7.27
C ASP A 38 1.59 -15.62 5.75
N THR A 39 1.83 -14.50 5.09
CA THR A 39 2.12 -14.39 3.67
C THR A 39 3.56 -14.81 3.46
N TYR A 40 3.77 -15.68 2.47
CA TYR A 40 5.10 -16.06 2.04
C TYR A 40 5.90 -14.82 1.59
N LYS A 41 7.05 -14.57 2.23
CA LYS A 41 7.91 -13.40 1.98
C LYS A 41 9.22 -13.85 1.37
N ILE A 42 9.61 -13.18 0.28
CA ILE A 42 10.91 -13.38 -0.39
C ILE A 42 11.69 -12.07 -0.30
N ARG A 43 13.02 -12.16 -0.14
CA ARG A 43 13.90 -11.00 -0.09
C ARG A 43 14.36 -10.62 -1.50
N ALA A 44 14.11 -9.37 -1.90
CA ALA A 44 14.71 -8.79 -3.09
C ALA A 44 16.21 -8.50 -2.87
N VAL A 45 17.03 -8.74 -3.89
CA VAL A 45 18.48 -8.46 -3.87
C VAL A 45 18.75 -7.17 -4.62
N LEU A 46 19.45 -6.23 -3.99
CA LEU A 46 19.91 -5.01 -4.62
C LEU A 46 21.16 -5.30 -5.46
N VAL A 47 21.21 -4.77 -6.68
CA VAL A 47 22.31 -4.95 -7.62
C VAL A 47 22.70 -3.58 -8.19
N ASP A 48 24.01 -3.37 -8.40
CA ASP A 48 24.53 -2.07 -8.88
C ASP A 48 24.27 -1.87 -10.38
N GLU A 49 24.38 -2.95 -11.16
CA GLU A 49 24.10 -2.98 -12.59
C GLU A 49 22.97 -3.99 -12.86
N GLY A 50 21.93 -3.56 -13.56
CA GLY A 50 20.77 -4.39 -13.89
C GLY A 50 20.97 -5.25 -15.15
N PRO A 51 20.17 -6.32 -15.32
CA PRO A 51 20.20 -7.14 -16.53
C PRO A 51 19.60 -6.42 -17.74
N THR A 52 19.86 -6.95 -18.93
CA THR A 52 19.13 -6.55 -20.14
C THR A 52 17.75 -7.21 -20.15
N LEU A 53 16.69 -6.43 -20.39
CA LEU A 53 15.32 -6.94 -20.42
C LEU A 53 14.92 -7.40 -21.83
N ASP A 54 15.58 -8.43 -22.34
CA ASP A 54 15.36 -8.99 -23.68
C ASP A 54 14.69 -10.38 -23.67
N GLY A 55 14.39 -10.91 -22.48
CA GLY A 55 13.81 -12.24 -22.28
C GLY A 55 14.84 -13.35 -22.05
N SER A 56 16.13 -13.02 -22.11
CA SER A 56 17.26 -13.88 -21.74
C SER A 56 17.45 -13.87 -20.22
N LEU A 57 17.68 -15.03 -19.60
CA LEU A 57 18.00 -15.17 -18.17
C LEU A 57 19.47 -15.53 -17.92
N GLU A 58 20.30 -15.36 -18.93
CA GLU A 58 21.72 -15.71 -18.96
C GLU A 58 22.59 -14.69 -18.20
N ASP A 59 22.11 -13.46 -18.02
CA ASP A 59 22.79 -12.46 -17.19
C ASP A 59 22.95 -12.98 -15.76
N ALA A 60 24.20 -12.98 -15.27
CA ALA A 60 24.56 -13.57 -13.98
C ALA A 60 23.79 -12.97 -12.79
N VAL A 61 23.34 -11.72 -12.92
CA VAL A 61 22.58 -10.99 -11.91
C VAL A 61 21.26 -11.69 -11.55
N TRP A 62 20.64 -12.44 -12.47
CA TRP A 62 19.44 -13.22 -12.21
C TRP A 62 19.66 -14.35 -11.19
N GLN A 63 20.89 -14.86 -11.08
CA GLN A 63 21.21 -15.96 -10.15
C GLN A 63 21.42 -15.48 -8.71
N LEU A 64 21.46 -14.16 -8.48
CA LEU A 64 21.63 -13.60 -7.14
C LEU A 64 20.35 -13.69 -6.29
N GLY A 65 19.18 -13.73 -6.94
CA GLY A 65 17.88 -13.91 -6.29
C GLY A 65 17.69 -15.33 -5.74
N ALA A 66 16.90 -15.45 -4.68
CA ALA A 66 16.51 -16.75 -4.14
C ALA A 66 15.63 -17.50 -5.15
N LEU A 67 15.91 -18.79 -5.38
CA LEU A 67 15.03 -19.63 -6.20
C LEU A 67 13.72 -19.89 -5.45
N VAL A 68 12.61 -19.62 -6.12
CA VAL A 68 11.28 -20.03 -5.69
C VAL A 68 10.73 -20.99 -6.72
N ASP A 69 10.45 -22.22 -6.30
CA ASP A 69 9.98 -23.31 -7.16
C ASP A 69 8.80 -24.11 -6.56
N MET A 70 8.51 -23.91 -5.27
CA MET A 70 7.44 -24.60 -4.54
C MET A 70 6.12 -23.81 -4.57
N PHE A 71 5.54 -23.66 -5.77
CA PHE A 71 4.26 -22.97 -5.94
C PHE A 71 3.06 -23.85 -5.57
N VAL A 72 2.00 -23.20 -5.06
CA VAL A 72 0.69 -23.81 -4.83
C VAL A 72 -0.31 -23.31 -5.86
N GLN A 73 -1.28 -24.15 -6.21
CA GLN A 73 -2.36 -23.80 -7.14
C GLN A 73 -3.39 -22.93 -6.44
N GLN A 74 -3.91 -21.93 -7.16
CA GLN A 74 -5.10 -21.20 -6.72
C GLN A 74 -6.38 -21.86 -7.22
N GLU A 75 -6.37 -22.30 -8.49
CA GLU A 75 -7.44 -23.03 -9.14
C GLU A 75 -6.81 -24.08 -10.07
N PRO A 76 -7.53 -25.16 -10.42
CA PRO A 76 -8.85 -25.56 -9.90
C PRO A 76 -8.81 -26.23 -8.52
N ASP A 77 -7.63 -26.68 -8.07
CA ASP A 77 -7.43 -27.40 -6.81
C ASP A 77 -6.59 -26.55 -5.84
N GLU A 78 -7.27 -25.64 -5.14
CA GLU A 78 -6.63 -24.63 -4.29
C GLU A 78 -5.75 -25.26 -3.20
N GLY A 79 -4.52 -24.75 -3.08
CA GLY A 79 -3.54 -25.18 -2.07
C GLY A 79 -2.74 -26.43 -2.44
N SER A 80 -3.13 -27.19 -3.47
CA SER A 80 -2.32 -28.31 -3.99
C SER A 80 -1.02 -27.81 -4.65
N PRO A 81 0.04 -28.63 -4.73
CA PRO A 81 1.25 -28.26 -5.47
C PRO A 81 0.95 -27.93 -6.93
N ALA A 82 1.68 -26.97 -7.52
CA ALA A 82 1.55 -26.64 -8.94
C ALA A 82 1.78 -27.87 -9.85
N THR A 83 0.91 -28.05 -10.86
CA THR A 83 1.06 -29.15 -11.83
C THR A 83 2.15 -28.87 -12.87
N GLU A 84 2.46 -27.61 -13.12
CA GLU A 84 3.48 -27.15 -14.05
C GLU A 84 4.70 -26.63 -13.29
N ARG A 85 5.90 -27.00 -13.78
CA ARG A 85 7.15 -26.50 -13.20
C ARG A 85 7.22 -24.99 -13.40
N THR A 86 7.31 -24.26 -12.29
CA THR A 86 7.40 -22.79 -12.28
C THR A 86 8.58 -22.38 -11.42
N GLU A 87 9.38 -21.43 -11.90
CA GLU A 87 10.54 -20.92 -11.20
C GLU A 87 10.57 -19.39 -11.27
N VAL A 88 10.90 -18.74 -10.16
CA VAL A 88 11.08 -17.28 -10.06
C VAL A 88 12.34 -16.97 -9.24
N ARG A 89 13.02 -15.88 -9.60
CA ARG A 89 14.19 -15.32 -8.90
C ARG A 89 14.13 -13.80 -8.86
#